data_AF-A0A537MSB0-F1
#
_entry.id   AF-A0A537MSB0-F1
#
_cell.length_a   1.000
_cell.length_b   1.000
_cell.length_c   1.000
_cell.angle_alpha   90.00
_cell.angle_beta   90.00
_cell.angle_gamma   90.00
#
_symmetry.space_group_name_H-M   'P 1'
#
loop_
_entity.id
_entity.type
_entity.pdbx_description
1 polymer ?
#
loop_
_entity_poly.entity_id
_entity_poly.type
_entity_poly.pdbx_seq_one_letter_code
_entity_poly.pdbx_strand_id
1 'polypeptide(L)'
;MGFAAGTTCDTAACVPAGAHLRLEGIDEALQQTLGVGSSEEVVMTRLEGGLHKDAVRFTNGREISLQSLNPGLTATMYVPLPDLGLDKLDKVEDETIGTRELIDA
;
A
#
# COMPACT_ATOMS: atom_id res chain seq x y z
N MET A 1 -13.65 -11.51 -12.93
CA MET A 1 -13.70 -10.08 -12.60
C MET A 1 -12.30 -9.52 -12.46
N GLY A 2 -12.10 -8.28 -12.86
CA GLY A 2 -10.84 -7.54 -12.74
C GLY A 2 -11.14 -6.05 -12.61
N PHE A 3 -10.12 -5.20 -12.68
CA PHE A 3 -10.31 -3.75 -12.65
C PHE A 3 -10.69 -3.22 -14.04
N ALA A 4 -11.53 -2.19 -14.06
CA ALA A 4 -11.84 -1.40 -15.24
C ALA A 4 -11.30 0.02 -15.05
N ALA A 5 -10.83 0.63 -16.14
CA ALA A 5 -10.38 2.02 -16.12
C ALA A 5 -11.54 2.96 -16.48
N GLY A 6 -11.92 3.86 -15.57
CA GLY A 6 -12.99 4.84 -15.78
C GLY A 6 -14.39 4.32 -15.40
N THR A 7 -15.42 5.07 -15.81
CA THR A 7 -16.83 4.78 -15.48
C THR A 7 -17.52 3.87 -16.50
N THR A 8 -16.87 3.57 -17.63
CA THR A 8 -17.39 2.65 -18.64
C THR A 8 -16.68 1.30 -18.54
N CYS A 9 -17.43 0.22 -18.69
CA CYS A 9 -16.90 -1.15 -18.61
C CYS A 9 -16.21 -1.59 -19.92
N ASP A 10 -15.86 -0.65 -20.80
CA ASP A 10 -15.43 -0.97 -22.16
C ASP A 10 -14.00 -1.51 -22.22
N THR A 11 -13.17 -1.24 -21.21
CA THR A 11 -11.76 -1.66 -21.19
C THR A 11 -11.36 -2.26 -19.85
N ALA A 12 -11.10 -3.57 -19.86
CA ALA A 12 -10.45 -4.24 -18.76
C ALA A 12 -8.99 -3.76 -18.65
N ALA A 13 -8.60 -3.30 -17.47
CA ALA A 13 -7.23 -2.89 -17.19
C ALA A 13 -6.45 -4.08 -16.62
N CYS A 14 -5.39 -4.49 -17.31
CA CYS A 14 -4.44 -5.45 -16.76
C CYS A 14 -3.57 -4.76 -15.72
N VAL A 15 -3.60 -5.27 -14.49
CA VAL A 15 -2.75 -4.78 -13.40
C VAL A 15 -1.70 -5.85 -13.09
N PRO A 16 -0.40 -5.53 -13.16
CA PRO A 16 0.65 -6.52 -12.95
C PRO A 16 0.75 -6.94 -11.48
N ALA A 17 1.16 -8.19 -11.24
CA ALA A 17 1.56 -8.63 -9.90
C ALA A 17 2.74 -7.77 -9.40
N GLY A 18 2.72 -7.42 -8.11
CA GLY A 18 3.65 -6.48 -7.50
C GLY A 18 3.23 -5.02 -7.61
N ALA A 19 2.19 -4.67 -8.36
CA ALA A 19 1.66 -3.31 -8.37
C ALA A 19 1.08 -2.94 -7.00
N HIS A 20 1.43 -1.74 -6.52
CA HIS A 20 0.86 -1.17 -5.31
C HIS A 20 -0.43 -0.43 -5.63
N LEU A 21 -1.48 -0.74 -4.88
CA LEU A 21 -2.80 -0.15 -5.04
C LEU A 21 -3.29 0.39 -3.69
N ARG A 22 -4.02 1.49 -3.72
CA ARG A 22 -4.88 1.93 -2.63
C ARG A 22 -6.31 1.54 -2.97
N LEU A 23 -6.92 0.72 -2.13
CA LEU A 23 -8.33 0.36 -2.23
C LEU A 23 -9.16 1.32 -1.38
N GLU A 24 -10.33 1.70 -1.90
CA GLU A 24 -11.29 2.56 -1.20
C GLU A 24 -12.72 2.04 -1.41
N GLY A 25 -13.52 2.04 -0.34
CA GLY A 25 -14.89 1.53 -0.39
C GLY A 25 -15.00 0.03 -0.10
N ILE A 26 -14.10 -0.51 0.73
CA ILE A 26 -14.21 -1.86 1.27
C ILE A 26 -15.43 -1.90 2.21
N ASP A 27 -16.36 -2.82 2.00
CA ASP A 27 -17.58 -2.88 2.83
C ASP A 27 -17.31 -3.37 4.27
N GLU A 28 -18.25 -3.11 5.19
CA GLU A 28 -18.07 -3.42 6.62
C GLU A 28 -17.90 -4.93 6.91
N ALA A 29 -18.58 -5.79 6.13
CA ALA A 29 -18.48 -7.23 6.32
C ALA A 29 -17.07 -7.74 5.96
N LEU A 30 -16.51 -7.21 4.88
CA LEU A 30 -15.17 -7.53 4.41
C LEU A 30 -14.10 -6.93 5.34
N GLN A 31 -14.31 -5.70 5.82
CA GLN A 31 -13.48 -5.06 6.84
C GLN A 31 -13.35 -5.93 8.09
N GLN A 32 -14.47 -6.40 8.64
CA GLN A 32 -14.47 -7.28 9.82
C GLN A 32 -13.81 -8.64 9.54
N THR A 33 -14.09 -9.23 8.38
CA THR A 33 -13.55 -10.53 7.99
C THR A 33 -12.03 -10.49 7.83
N LEU A 34 -11.51 -9.41 7.24
CA LEU A 34 -10.09 -9.24 6.95
C LEU A 34 -9.33 -8.49 8.05
N GLY A 35 -10.02 -7.86 9.00
CA GLY A 35 -9.37 -7.00 10.01
C GLY A 35 -8.68 -5.80 9.37
N VAL A 36 -9.40 -5.09 8.50
CA VAL A 36 -8.91 -3.92 7.76
C VAL A 36 -9.92 -2.77 7.83
N GLY A 37 -9.51 -1.56 7.46
CA GLY A 37 -10.37 -0.38 7.35
C GLY A 37 -11.07 -0.25 6.00
N SER A 38 -11.82 0.84 5.85
CA SER A 38 -12.55 1.16 4.61
C SER A 38 -11.65 1.56 3.43
N SER A 39 -10.39 1.91 3.73
CA SER A 39 -9.35 2.21 2.76
C SER A 39 -8.03 1.58 3.19
N GLU A 40 -7.37 0.88 2.27
CA GLU A 40 -6.17 0.08 2.57
C GLU A 40 -5.16 0.12 1.43
N GLU A 41 -3.89 0.05 1.80
CA GLU A 41 -2.81 -0.22 0.87
C GLU A 41 -2.65 -1.73 0.66
N VAL A 42 -2.57 -2.13 -0.60
CA VAL A 42 -2.44 -3.53 -1.01
C VAL A 42 -1.43 -3.69 -2.12
N VAL A 43 -0.93 -4.91 -2.27
CA VAL A 43 -0.09 -5.31 -3.40
C VAL A 43 -0.84 -6.35 -4.22
N MET A 44 -0.89 -6.14 -5.54
CA MET A 44 -1.40 -7.14 -6.47
C MET A 44 -0.56 -8.41 -6.41
N THR A 45 -1.23 -9.53 -6.30
CA THR A 45 -0.57 -10.83 -6.15
C THR A 45 -1.28 -11.92 -6.92
N ARG A 46 -0.65 -13.09 -6.95
CA ARG A 46 -1.17 -14.28 -7.60
C ARG A 46 -1.35 -15.38 -6.57
N LEU A 47 -2.56 -15.94 -6.50
CA LEU A 47 -2.82 -17.13 -5.70
C LEU A 47 -2.33 -18.37 -6.44
N GLU A 48 -1.60 -19.23 -5.74
CA GLU A 48 -1.10 -20.50 -6.32
C GLU A 48 -2.23 -21.53 -6.50
N GLY A 49 -3.28 -21.49 -5.67
CA GLY A 49 -4.45 -22.37 -5.71
C GLY A 49 -5.70 -21.77 -6.38
N GLY A 50 -6.74 -22.58 -6.58
CA GLY A 50 -8.07 -22.11 -7.02
C GLY A 50 -8.25 -21.79 -8.51
N LEU A 51 -9.51 -21.51 -8.88
CA LEU A 51 -9.95 -21.16 -10.25
C LEU A 51 -9.51 -19.75 -10.66
N HIS A 52 -9.48 -18.81 -9.69
CA HIS A 52 -9.11 -17.42 -9.91
C HIS A 52 -7.74 -17.15 -9.30
N LYS A 53 -6.83 -16.63 -10.12
CA LYS A 53 -5.43 -16.42 -9.74
C LYS A 53 -5.15 -15.01 -9.27
N ASP A 54 -5.89 -14.02 -9.76
CA ASP A 54 -5.64 -12.62 -9.40
C ASP A 54 -6.19 -12.30 -8.02
N ALA A 55 -5.35 -11.70 -7.19
CA ALA A 55 -5.65 -11.35 -5.82
C ALA A 55 -4.95 -10.06 -5.40
N VAL A 56 -5.34 -9.56 -4.23
CA VAL A 56 -4.64 -8.51 -3.51
C VAL A 56 -4.18 -9.03 -2.16
N ARG A 57 -3.01 -8.57 -1.73
CA ARG A 57 -2.45 -8.83 -0.40
C ARG A 57 -2.44 -7.53 0.40
N PHE A 58 -3.04 -7.55 1.57
CA PHE A 58 -3.06 -6.43 2.51
C PHE A 58 -1.77 -6.37 3.32
N THR A 59 -1.48 -5.21 3.91
CA THR A 59 -0.32 -4.99 4.80
C THR A 59 -0.33 -5.93 6.01
N ASN A 60 -1.51 -6.37 6.45
CA ASN A 60 -1.67 -7.35 7.52
C ASN A 60 -1.36 -8.81 7.09
N GLY A 61 -0.94 -9.02 5.85
CA GLY A 61 -0.53 -10.31 5.29
C GLY A 61 -1.67 -11.17 4.76
N ARG A 62 -2.94 -10.75 4.91
CA ARG A 62 -4.08 -11.48 4.34
C ARG A 62 -4.18 -11.28 2.84
N GLU A 63 -4.66 -12.31 2.16
CA GLU A 63 -4.85 -12.32 0.72
C GLU A 63 -6.30 -12.63 0.38
N ILE A 64 -6.83 -11.96 -0.65
CA ILE A 64 -8.17 -12.23 -1.16
C ILE A 64 -8.20 -12.17 -2.68
N SER A 65 -8.93 -13.10 -3.30
CA SER A 65 -9.20 -13.09 -4.73
C SER A 65 -9.98 -11.83 -5.12
N LEU A 66 -9.68 -11.28 -6.30
CA LEU A 66 -10.46 -10.17 -6.85
C LEU A 66 -11.95 -10.51 -7.02
N GLN A 67 -12.33 -11.80 -7.09
CA GLN A 67 -13.74 -12.20 -7.19
C GLN A 67 -14.51 -12.08 -5.88
N SER A 68 -13.78 -12.01 -4.76
CA SER A 68 -14.36 -11.94 -3.42
C SER A 68 -14.34 -10.51 -2.85
N LEU A 69 -13.80 -9.56 -3.61
CA LEU A 69 -13.94 -8.14 -3.32
C LEU A 69 -15.36 -7.67 -3.65
N ASN A 70 -15.85 -6.70 -2.89
CA ASN A 70 -17.15 -6.10 -3.16
C ASN A 70 -17.10 -5.25 -4.45
N PRO A 71 -18.14 -5.30 -5.28
CA PRO A 71 -18.25 -4.41 -6.44
C PRO A 71 -18.36 -2.95 -6.01
N GLY A 72 -17.90 -2.04 -6.87
CA GLY A 72 -18.00 -0.59 -6.65
C GLY A 72 -16.87 0.03 -5.83
N LEU A 73 -15.92 -0.76 -5.32
CA LEU A 73 -14.70 -0.22 -4.75
C LEU A 73 -13.82 0.45 -5.82
N THR A 74 -13.02 1.42 -5.39
CA THR A 74 -12.03 2.10 -6.23
C THR A 74 -10.64 1.56 -5.94
N ALA A 75 -9.84 1.35 -6.99
CA ALA A 75 -8.43 1.00 -6.86
C ALA A 75 -7.58 2.08 -7.55
N THR A 76 -6.71 2.73 -6.79
CA THR A 76 -5.74 3.70 -7.31
C THR A 76 -4.35 3.08 -7.30
N MET A 77 -3.75 2.91 -8.46
CA MET A 77 -2.36 2.45 -8.57
C MET A 77 -1.39 3.58 -8.25
N TYR A 78 -0.34 3.28 -7.50
CA TYR A 78 0.76 4.20 -7.23
C TYR A 78 2.10 3.46 -7.25
N VAL A 79 3.17 4.22 -7.37
CA VAL A 79 4.54 3.72 -7.18
C VAL A 79 5.01 4.23 -5.83
N PRO A 80 5.30 3.36 -4.85
CA PRO A 80 5.87 3.82 -3.59
C PRO A 80 7.22 4.48 -3.87
N LEU A 81 7.48 5.60 -3.23
CA LEU A 81 8.82 6.17 -3.27
C LEU A 81 9.78 5.15 -2.66
N PRO A 82 10.98 4.96 -3.25
CA PRO A 82 12.01 4.18 -2.58
C PRO A 82 12.23 4.78 -1.18
N ASP A 83 12.53 3.93 -0.20
CA ASP A 83 12.91 4.40 1.12
C ASP A 83 14.23 5.17 0.99
N LEU A 84 14.12 6.49 0.83
CA LEU A 84 15.24 7.41 0.74
C LEU A 84 15.84 7.72 2.13
N GLY A 85 15.33 7.09 3.20
CA GLY A 85 15.79 7.33 4.57
C GLY A 85 15.58 8.78 5.01
N LEU A 86 14.54 9.46 4.49
CA LEU A 86 14.27 10.86 4.83
C LEU A 86 13.89 11.06 6.30
N ASP A 87 13.45 9.99 6.97
CA ASP A 87 13.28 9.91 8.42
C ASP A 87 14.59 10.09 9.20
N LYS A 88 15.75 9.98 8.53
CA LYS A 88 17.08 10.17 9.14
C LYS A 88 17.64 11.57 8.99
N LEU A 89 17.05 12.45 8.16
CA LEU A 89 17.55 13.81 7.98
C LEU A 89 17.15 14.77 9.11
N ASP A 90 16.10 14.47 9.88
CA ASP A 90 15.62 15.31 11.00
C ASP A 90 16.37 15.12 12.34
N LYS A 91 17.45 14.32 12.38
CA LYS A 91 18.19 14.01 13.62
C LYS A 91 19.65 14.46 13.63
N VAL A 92 19.96 15.65 13.14
CA VAL A 92 21.30 16.24 13.28
C VAL A 92 21.26 17.70 13.72
N GLU A 93 20.50 18.04 14.77
CA GLU A 93 20.73 19.29 15.51
C GLU A 93 20.48 19.05 17.01
N ASP A 94 21.55 18.76 17.76
CA ASP A 94 21.89 19.33 19.07
C ASP A 94 22.81 18.40 19.86
N GLU A 95 24.13 18.46 19.60
CA GLU A 95 25.15 18.08 20.58
C GLU A 95 26.27 19.13 20.60
N THR A 96 25.97 20.23 21.29
CA THR A 96 26.84 20.98 22.22
C THR A 96 28.36 20.91 22.00
N ILE A 97 28.96 21.95 21.40
CA ILE A 97 30.39 22.23 21.56
C ILE A 97 30.58 22.99 22.86
N GLY A 98 30.97 22.26 23.91
CA GLY A 98 31.39 22.82 25.19
C GLY A 98 32.66 23.66 25.05
N THR A 99 32.56 24.90 25.51
CA THR A 99 33.66 25.85 25.72
C THR A 99 34.78 25.22 26.55
N ARG A 100 35.99 25.15 26.00
CA ARG A 100 37.22 25.02 26.79
C ARG A 100 38.15 26.18 26.46
N GLU A 101 38.23 27.08 27.44
CA GLU A 101 39.36 27.95 27.73
C GLU A 101 40.70 27.30 27.39
N LEU A 102 41.54 28.02 26.65
CA LEU A 102 42.99 27.79 26.58
C LEU A 102 43.69 29.12 26.86
N ILE A 103 44.07 29.20 28.13
CA ILE A 103 45.19 29.94 28.73
C ILE A 103 46.50 29.96 27.89
N ASP A 104 47.19 31.09 28.01
CA ASP A 104 48.63 31.38 27.84
C ASP A 104 49.34 31.16 26.48
N ALA A 105 49.64 32.27 25.80
CA ALA A 105 51.00 32.66 25.39
C ALA A 105 51.07 34.16 25.03
#